data_AF-A0A0C2BQH1-F1
#
_entry.id   AF-A0A0C2BQH1-F1
#
_cell.length_a   1.000
_cell.length_b   1.000
_cell.length_c   1.000
_cell.angle_alpha   90.00
_cell.angle_beta   90.00
_cell.angle_gamma   90.00
#
_symmetry.space_group_name_H-M   'P 1'
#
loop_
_entity.id
_entity.type
_entity.pdbx_description
1 polymer ?
#
loop_
_entity_poly.entity_id
_entity_poly.type
_entity_poly.pdbx_seq_one_letter_code
_entity_poly.pdbx_strand_id
1 'polypeptide(L)'
;VEAGTVSTNYLAVFTNEMKRYRTSFRKLFCHDWVCVPLVYTQVAALATYSFFVFCLLGRQHFDSDDEFDTVFPIFTVVQFLFYVGWFKVGQDLMRPFGLDDDDIELSYILDRNLVISFAIVDCLQADQPPEFEPDVYWRHLEDPSFYRDATSLKFGRIDLSRTAHKHPPKLHTYVQVRREEKVMNPDEFTERQR
;
A
#
# COMPACT_ATOMS: atom_id res chain seq x y z
N VAL A 1 12.26 -22.14 -24.84
CA VAL A 1 12.77 -22.04 -26.22
C VAL A 1 13.19 -23.42 -26.73
N GLU A 2 14.12 -24.11 -26.06
CA GLU A 2 14.49 -25.50 -26.43
C GLU A 2 13.33 -26.51 -26.25
N ALA A 3 12.48 -26.33 -25.24
CA ALA A 3 11.27 -27.14 -25.03
C ALA A 3 10.04 -26.66 -25.84
N GLY A 4 10.18 -25.65 -26.72
CA GLY A 4 9.08 -25.12 -27.55
C GLY A 4 7.98 -24.33 -26.84
N THR A 5 8.03 -24.20 -25.51
CA THR A 5 6.94 -23.62 -24.69
C THR A 5 6.78 -22.09 -24.74
N VAL A 6 7.81 -21.34 -25.13
CA VAL A 6 7.81 -19.86 -25.07
C VAL A 6 8.57 -19.27 -26.25
N SER A 7 7.96 -18.30 -26.95
CA SER A 7 8.59 -17.53 -28.02
C SER A 7 9.66 -16.57 -27.49
N THR A 8 10.72 -16.36 -28.26
CA THR A 8 11.90 -15.55 -27.87
C THR A 8 11.52 -14.12 -27.43
N ASN A 9 10.50 -13.52 -28.06
CA ASN A 9 10.04 -12.18 -27.71
C ASN A 9 9.43 -12.12 -26.31
N TYR A 10 8.60 -13.11 -25.95
CA TYR A 10 8.01 -13.19 -24.61
C TYR A 10 9.06 -13.50 -23.54
N LEU A 11 10.08 -14.31 -23.87
CA LEU A 11 11.18 -14.57 -22.95
C LEU A 11 12.02 -13.31 -22.68
N ALA A 12 12.24 -12.47 -23.69
CA ALA A 12 12.92 -11.20 -23.53
C ALA A 12 12.14 -10.25 -22.61
N VAL A 13 10.81 -10.14 -22.81
CA VAL A 13 9.93 -9.36 -21.94
C VAL A 13 9.94 -9.89 -20.50
N PHE A 14 9.75 -11.20 -20.32
CA PHE A 14 9.80 -11.83 -19.00
C PHE A 14 11.13 -11.58 -18.27
N THR A 15 12.26 -11.75 -18.97
CA THR A 15 13.58 -11.49 -18.40
C THR A 15 13.75 -10.02 -18.01
N ASN A 16 13.19 -9.10 -18.79
CA ASN A 16 13.20 -7.67 -18.47
C ASN A 16 12.36 -7.36 -17.22
N GLU A 17 11.17 -7.95 -17.08
CA GLU A 17 10.34 -7.80 -15.87
C GLU A 17 11.01 -8.40 -14.64
N MET A 18 11.64 -9.57 -14.74
CA MET A 18 12.42 -10.14 -13.63
C MET A 18 13.59 -9.22 -13.22
N LYS A 19 14.26 -8.57 -14.17
CA LYS A 19 15.32 -7.59 -13.86
C LYS A 19 14.76 -6.37 -13.12
N ARG A 20 13.57 -5.88 -13.49
CA ARG A 20 12.87 -4.78 -12.80
C ARG A 20 12.47 -5.17 -11.38
N TYR A 21 11.92 -6.38 -11.20
CA TYR A 21 11.61 -6.94 -9.89
C TYR A 21 12.87 -7.01 -9.00
N ARG A 22 13.94 -7.63 -9.49
CA ARG A 22 15.23 -7.72 -8.77
C ARG A 22 15.80 -6.34 -8.41
N THR A 23 15.68 -5.37 -9.29
CA THR A 23 16.16 -4.00 -9.04
C THR A 23 15.37 -3.32 -7.93
N SER A 24 14.06 -3.58 -7.85
CA SER A 24 13.20 -3.05 -6.78
C SER A 24 13.57 -3.67 -5.42
N PHE A 25 13.80 -4.99 -5.36
CA PHE A 25 14.33 -5.64 -4.15
C PHE A 25 15.71 -5.12 -3.76
N ARG A 26 16.59 -4.85 -4.74
CA ARG A 26 17.90 -4.26 -4.46
C ARG A 26 17.75 -2.87 -3.82
N LYS A 27 16.83 -2.03 -4.29
CA LYS A 27 16.57 -0.71 -3.68
C LYS A 27 16.14 -0.86 -2.22
N LEU A 28 15.21 -1.78 -1.95
CA LEU A 28 14.76 -2.08 -0.59
C LEU A 28 15.91 -2.54 0.31
N PHE A 29 16.74 -3.48 -0.18
CA PHE A 29 17.94 -3.92 0.52
C PHE A 29 18.93 -2.78 0.78
N CYS A 30 19.13 -1.87 -0.17
CA CYS A 30 20.01 -0.72 0.01
C CYS A 30 19.47 0.27 1.06
N HIS A 31 18.16 0.41 1.19
CA HIS A 31 17.55 1.24 2.24
C HIS A 31 17.76 0.67 3.65
N ASP A 32 17.77 -0.66 3.78
CA ASP A 32 18.08 -1.34 5.05
C ASP A 32 19.59 -1.37 5.34
N TRP A 33 20.41 -1.62 4.31
CA TRP A 33 21.86 -1.71 4.45
C TRP A 33 22.52 -0.35 4.75
N VAL A 34 22.07 0.71 4.08
CA VAL A 34 22.62 2.06 4.25
C VAL A 34 21.63 2.90 5.06
N CYS A 35 21.71 2.75 6.37
CA CYS A 35 20.96 3.59 7.31
C CYS A 35 21.44 5.05 7.27
N VAL A 36 20.57 5.96 7.71
CA VAL A 36 20.95 7.36 7.98
C VAL A 36 22.17 7.38 8.92
N PRO A 37 23.22 8.16 8.62
CA PRO A 37 24.41 8.23 9.46
C PRO A 37 24.06 8.51 10.92
N LEU A 38 24.60 7.68 11.82
CA LEU A 38 24.32 7.75 13.26
C LEU A 38 24.57 9.15 13.85
N VAL A 39 25.60 9.83 13.36
CA VAL A 39 25.93 11.19 13.82
C VAL A 39 24.79 12.19 13.57
N TYR A 40 23.99 12.03 12.51
CA TYR A 40 22.88 12.94 12.22
C TYR A 40 21.75 12.81 13.23
N THR A 41 21.38 11.59 13.59
CA THR A 41 20.35 11.35 14.61
C THR A 41 20.85 11.77 15.99
N GLN A 42 22.13 11.54 16.29
CA GLN A 42 22.75 11.97 17.54
C GLN A 42 22.78 13.49 17.69
N VAL A 43 23.18 14.23 16.65
CA VAL A 43 23.21 15.70 16.69
C VAL A 43 21.80 16.26 16.84
N ALA A 44 20.81 15.72 16.12
CA ALA A 44 19.41 16.14 16.26
C ALA A 44 18.86 15.87 17.68
N ALA A 45 19.16 14.69 18.25
CA ALA A 45 18.78 14.33 19.61
C ALA A 45 19.42 15.27 20.64
N LEU A 46 20.73 15.50 20.53
CA LEU A 46 21.47 16.39 21.43
C LEU A 46 20.95 17.81 21.36
N ALA A 47 20.68 18.34 20.16
CA ALA A 47 20.13 19.69 19.99
C ALA A 47 18.74 19.82 20.63
N THR A 48 17.85 18.86 20.38
CA THR A 48 16.49 18.86 20.92
C THR A 48 16.49 18.74 22.46
N TYR A 49 17.25 17.78 23.00
CA TYR A 49 17.28 17.56 24.45
C TYR A 49 18.03 18.67 25.21
N SER A 50 19.16 19.16 24.69
CA SER A 50 19.90 20.25 25.34
C SER A 50 19.07 21.54 25.38
N PHE A 51 18.34 21.87 24.32
CA PHE A 51 17.41 23.00 24.31
C PHE A 51 16.40 22.93 25.46
N PHE A 52 15.81 21.75 25.70
CA PHE A 52 14.85 21.58 26.80
C PHE A 52 15.49 21.50 28.18
N VAL A 53 16.72 20.99 28.31
CA VAL A 53 17.48 21.10 29.57
C VAL A 53 17.69 22.57 29.94
N PHE A 54 18.07 23.43 28.99
CA PHE A 54 18.19 24.86 29.25
C PHE A 54 16.84 25.53 29.51
N CYS A 55 15.77 25.14 28.82
CA CYS A 55 14.43 25.65 29.11
C CYS A 55 13.94 25.26 30.51
N LEU A 56 14.27 24.05 30.96
CA LEU A 56 13.89 23.55 32.29
C LEU A 56 14.53 24.38 33.39
N LEU A 57 15.79 24.82 33.22
CA LEU A 57 16.47 25.68 34.19
C LEU A 57 16.12 27.17 34.02
N GLY A 58 16.07 27.66 32.78
CA GLY A 58 15.98 29.08 32.47
C GLY A 58 14.57 29.66 32.38
N ARG A 59 13.54 28.82 32.30
CA ARG A 59 12.13 29.26 32.25
C ARG A 59 11.37 28.95 33.54
N GLN A 60 12.09 28.70 34.64
CA GLN A 60 11.49 28.68 35.98
C GLN A 60 11.13 30.10 36.38
N HIS A 61 9.93 30.31 36.91
CA HIS A 61 9.56 31.58 37.50
C HIS A 61 10.14 31.61 38.92
N PHE A 62 11.08 32.51 39.17
CA PHE A 62 11.59 32.75 40.51
C PHE A 62 10.80 33.90 41.11
N ASP A 63 10.30 33.68 42.32
CA ASP A 63 9.47 34.55 43.13
C ASP A 63 9.76 36.05 42.87
N SER A 64 8.86 36.68 42.12
CA SER A 64 8.93 38.09 41.78
C SER A 64 7.64 38.72 42.28
N ASP A 65 7.73 39.55 43.32
CA ASP A 65 6.62 40.18 44.04
C ASP A 65 5.64 41.00 43.16
N ASP A 66 5.91 41.14 41.85
CA ASP A 66 5.18 42.03 40.93
C ASP A 66 4.86 41.41 39.55
N GLU A 67 5.03 40.09 39.35
CA GLU A 67 4.71 39.43 38.07
C GLU A 67 3.77 38.23 38.20
N PHE A 68 3.01 37.96 37.12
CA PHE A 68 2.08 36.83 37.04
C PHE A 68 2.85 35.50 37.13
N ASP A 69 2.92 34.93 38.34
CA ASP A 69 3.46 33.57 38.54
C ASP A 69 2.54 32.55 37.87
N THR A 70 2.96 32.09 36.70
CA THR A 70 2.28 31.00 36.02
C THR A 70 2.82 29.69 36.57
N VAL A 71 2.18 29.18 37.63
CA VAL A 71 2.47 27.88 38.27
C VAL A 71 2.66 26.74 37.24
N PHE A 72 1.98 26.83 36.09
CA PHE A 72 2.11 25.90 34.98
C PHE A 72 2.60 26.58 33.69
N PRO A 73 3.77 26.19 33.14
CA PRO A 73 4.36 26.88 31.99
C PRO A 73 3.74 26.45 30.64
N ILE A 74 2.52 26.91 30.35
CA ILE A 74 1.72 26.53 29.16
C ILE A 74 2.53 26.66 27.86
N PHE A 75 3.19 27.80 27.63
CA PHE A 75 3.94 28.04 26.39
C PHE A 75 5.16 27.12 26.24
N THR A 76 5.87 26.82 27.33
CA THR A 76 7.00 25.88 27.32
C THR A 76 6.53 24.46 27.02
N VAL A 77 5.36 24.05 27.54
CA VAL A 77 4.75 22.75 27.25
C VAL A 77 4.32 22.66 25.78
N VAL A 78 3.68 23.69 25.24
CA VAL A 78 3.31 23.72 23.81
C VAL A 78 4.57 23.64 22.92
N GLN A 79 5.63 24.40 23.25
CA GLN A 79 6.92 24.32 22.56
C GLN A 79 7.52 22.91 22.65
N PHE A 80 7.45 22.27 23.82
CA PHE A 80 7.89 20.90 24.01
C PHE A 80 7.16 19.92 23.07
N LEU A 81 5.83 20.00 23.00
CA LEU A 81 5.04 19.16 22.11
C LEU A 81 5.43 19.35 20.64
N PHE A 82 5.66 20.59 20.19
CA PHE A 82 6.08 20.85 18.81
C PHE A 82 7.48 20.31 18.50
N TYR A 83 8.49 20.66 19.29
CA TYR A 83 9.87 20.28 18.97
C TYR A 83 10.15 18.80 19.22
N VAL A 84 9.68 18.25 20.35
CA VAL A 84 9.86 16.82 20.64
C VAL A 84 8.94 15.98 19.77
N GLY A 85 7.70 16.41 19.53
CA GLY A 85 6.80 15.74 18.61
C GLY A 85 7.36 15.69 17.18
N TRP A 86 7.91 16.80 16.69
CA TRP A 86 8.53 16.81 15.37
C TRP A 86 9.79 15.92 15.31
N PHE A 87 10.62 15.94 16.35
CA PHE A 87 11.75 15.02 16.46
C PHE A 87 11.29 13.55 16.45
N LYS A 88 10.23 13.23 17.19
CA LYS A 88 9.64 11.88 17.27
C LYS A 88 9.12 11.38 15.93
N VAL A 89 8.37 12.20 15.20
CA VAL A 89 7.92 11.87 13.82
C VAL A 89 9.12 11.51 12.94
N GLY A 90 10.23 12.24 13.06
CA GLY A 90 11.45 11.91 12.34
C GLY A 90 12.06 10.55 12.73
N GLN A 91 11.95 10.14 14.00
CA GLN A 91 12.43 8.84 14.47
C GLN A 91 11.56 7.69 13.95
N ASP A 92 10.24 7.87 13.96
CA ASP A 92 9.28 6.84 13.57
C ASP A 92 9.40 6.56 12.06
N LEU A 93 9.52 7.61 11.24
CA LEU A 93 9.71 7.49 9.79
C LEU A 93 11.05 6.86 9.37
N MET A 94 12.03 6.74 10.27
CA MET A 94 13.31 6.10 9.95
C MET A 94 13.22 4.58 9.84
N ARG A 95 12.18 3.93 10.42
CA ARG A 95 12.02 2.47 10.39
C ARG A 95 10.62 2.05 9.92
N PRO A 96 10.27 2.31 8.65
CA PRO A 96 8.90 2.09 8.11
C PRO A 96 8.47 0.61 7.98
N PHE A 97 9.33 -0.34 8.38
CA PHE A 97 9.08 -1.79 8.29
C PHE A 97 9.03 -2.44 9.69
N GLY A 98 8.70 -1.65 10.71
CA GLY A 98 8.52 -2.13 12.07
C GLY A 98 7.16 -2.77 12.31
N LEU A 99 6.65 -2.58 13.53
CA LEU A 99 5.36 -3.06 14.00
C LEU A 99 4.51 -1.92 14.57
N ASP A 100 4.89 -0.68 14.30
CA ASP A 100 4.14 0.48 14.73
C ASP A 100 2.88 0.62 13.87
N ASP A 101 1.84 1.27 14.40
CA ASP A 101 0.52 1.36 13.74
C ASP A 101 0.60 2.09 12.37
N ASP A 102 1.60 2.95 12.17
CA ASP A 102 1.83 3.72 10.95
C ASP A 102 2.86 3.06 9.99
N ASP A 103 3.37 1.87 10.32
CA ASP A 103 4.32 1.14 9.49
C ASP A 103 3.66 0.47 8.26
N ILE A 104 4.49 0.10 7.29
CA ILE A 104 4.03 -0.63 6.11
C ILE A 104 3.65 -2.05 6.51
N GLU A 105 2.40 -2.44 6.23
CA GLU A 105 1.88 -3.81 6.39
C GLU A 105 2.50 -4.80 5.39
N LEU A 106 3.78 -5.12 5.53
CA LEU A 106 4.53 -5.94 4.59
C LEU A 106 3.95 -7.36 4.47
N SER A 107 3.55 -7.96 5.59
CA SER A 107 2.95 -9.30 5.63
C SER A 107 1.67 -9.37 4.78
N TYR A 108 0.78 -8.38 4.91
CA TYR A 108 -0.43 -8.30 4.11
C TYR A 108 -0.11 -8.21 2.61
N ILE A 109 0.84 -7.34 2.24
CA ILE A 109 1.24 -7.15 0.84
C ILE A 109 1.81 -8.46 0.26
N LEU A 110 2.63 -9.19 1.02
CA LEU A 110 3.22 -10.44 0.59
C LEU A 110 2.15 -11.52 0.38
N ASP A 111 1.27 -11.73 1.35
CA ASP A 111 0.21 -12.73 1.27
C ASP A 111 -0.73 -12.44 0.09
N ARG A 112 -1.15 -11.18 -0.05
CA ARG A 112 -1.99 -10.72 -1.16
C ARG A 112 -1.32 -10.97 -2.50
N ASN A 113 -0.04 -10.65 -2.64
CA ASN A 113 0.68 -10.80 -3.90
C ASN A 113 0.90 -12.27 -4.25
N LEU A 114 1.17 -13.12 -3.27
CA LEU A 114 1.31 -14.56 -3.49
C LEU A 114 0.00 -15.16 -4.01
N VAL A 115 -1.11 -14.93 -3.31
CA VAL A 115 -2.42 -15.46 -3.68
C VAL A 115 -2.84 -15.00 -5.08
N ILE A 116 -2.66 -13.72 -5.39
CA ILE A 116 -3.09 -13.17 -6.69
C ILE A 116 -2.18 -13.61 -7.83
N SER A 117 -0.88 -13.75 -7.59
CA SER A 117 0.05 -14.23 -8.62
C SER A 117 -0.31 -15.65 -9.06
N PHE A 118 -0.60 -16.55 -8.11
CA PHE A 118 -1.05 -17.91 -8.44
C PHE A 118 -2.43 -17.91 -9.10
N ALA A 119 -3.38 -17.10 -8.62
CA ALA A 119 -4.69 -17.00 -9.25
C ALA A 119 -4.62 -16.54 -10.72
N ILE A 120 -3.70 -15.63 -11.06
CA ILE A 120 -3.51 -15.16 -12.43
C ILE A 120 -2.95 -16.27 -13.32
N VAL A 121 -1.90 -16.96 -12.86
CA VAL A 121 -1.20 -17.97 -13.67
C VAL A 121 -2.00 -19.27 -13.78
N ASP A 122 -2.76 -19.64 -12.76
CA ASP A 122 -3.51 -20.90 -12.72
C ASP A 122 -4.95 -20.71 -13.20
N CYS A 123 -5.75 -19.92 -12.47
CA CYS A 123 -7.19 -19.81 -12.72
C CYS A 123 -7.49 -18.97 -13.97
N LEU A 124 -6.96 -17.74 -14.03
CA LEU A 124 -7.30 -16.83 -15.14
C LEU A 124 -6.68 -17.23 -16.47
N GLN A 125 -5.57 -17.97 -16.46
CA GLN A 125 -4.97 -18.47 -17.69
C GLN A 125 -5.67 -19.74 -18.21
N ALA A 126 -6.26 -20.55 -17.32
CA ALA A 126 -7.02 -21.73 -17.70
C ALA A 126 -8.48 -21.41 -18.06
N ASP A 127 -9.05 -20.35 -17.48
CA ASP A 127 -10.40 -19.91 -17.75
C ASP A 127 -10.56 -19.41 -19.20
N GLN A 128 -11.67 -19.80 -19.83
CA GLN A 128 -12.02 -19.27 -21.14
C GLN A 128 -12.34 -17.77 -21.01
N PRO A 129 -11.82 -16.91 -21.90
CA PRO A 129 -12.20 -15.50 -21.90
C PRO A 129 -13.72 -15.36 -22.06
N PRO A 130 -14.33 -14.34 -21.45
CA PRO A 130 -15.76 -14.10 -21.61
C PRO A 130 -16.09 -13.90 -23.09
N GLU A 131 -17.30 -14.31 -23.48
CA GLU A 131 -17.76 -14.11 -24.85
C GLU A 131 -17.78 -12.61 -25.17
N PHE A 132 -17.35 -12.27 -26.39
CA PHE A 132 -17.34 -10.90 -26.86
C PHE A 132 -18.77 -10.45 -27.13
N GLU A 133 -19.36 -9.74 -26.17
CA GLU A 133 -20.64 -9.09 -26.35
C GLU A 133 -20.46 -7.61 -26.74
N PRO A 134 -21.34 -7.06 -27.59
CA PRO A 134 -21.39 -5.62 -27.82
C PRO A 134 -21.62 -4.90 -26.49
N ASP A 135 -20.72 -3.96 -26.18
CA ASP A 135 -20.85 -3.15 -24.99
C ASP A 135 -22.05 -2.18 -25.10
N VAL A 136 -22.41 -1.56 -23.98
CA VAL A 136 -23.57 -0.67 -23.88
C VAL A 136 -23.52 0.48 -24.91
N TYR A 137 -22.33 0.99 -25.23
CA TYR A 137 -22.15 2.05 -26.20
C TYR A 137 -22.30 1.55 -27.64
N TRP A 138 -21.84 0.34 -27.94
CA TRP A 138 -22.06 -0.29 -29.25
C TRP A 138 -23.56 -0.48 -29.53
N ARG A 139 -24.32 -0.94 -28.53
CA ARG A 139 -25.78 -1.12 -28.64
C ARG A 139 -26.53 0.20 -28.86
N HIS A 140 -26.06 1.30 -28.27
CA HIS A 140 -26.64 2.62 -28.48
C HIS A 140 -26.42 3.17 -29.89
N LEU A 141 -25.32 2.80 -30.57
CA LEU A 141 -25.09 3.22 -31.96
C LEU A 141 -26.03 2.52 -32.94
N GLU A 142 -26.41 1.27 -32.66
CA GLU A 142 -27.24 0.44 -33.55
C GLU A 142 -28.73 0.75 -33.44
N ASP A 143 -29.22 1.22 -32.27
CA ASP A 143 -30.63 1.51 -32.05
C ASP A 143 -30.91 3.01 -31.74
N PRO A 144 -31.35 3.79 -32.75
CA PRO A 144 -31.72 5.20 -32.59
C PRO A 144 -32.84 5.44 -31.56
N SER A 145 -33.62 4.40 -31.22
CA SER A 145 -34.73 4.53 -30.26
C SER A 145 -34.25 4.77 -28.83
N PHE A 146 -33.02 4.35 -28.49
CA PHE A 146 -32.38 4.64 -27.21
C PHE A 146 -31.93 6.11 -27.04
N TYR A 147 -31.96 6.92 -28.11
CA TYR A 147 -31.76 8.37 -28.03
C TYR A 147 -33.07 9.15 -27.82
N ARG A 148 -34.24 8.51 -27.88
CA ARG A 148 -35.54 9.19 -27.77
C ARG A 148 -35.98 9.45 -26.33
N ASP A 149 -35.63 8.56 -25.42
CA ASP A 149 -35.76 8.83 -23.99
C ASP A 149 -34.46 9.44 -23.49
N ALA A 150 -34.56 10.43 -22.59
CA ALA A 150 -33.42 11.00 -21.90
C ALA A 150 -32.76 9.92 -21.02
N THR A 151 -31.93 9.08 -21.65
CA THR A 151 -31.17 8.03 -20.99
C THR A 151 -30.31 8.66 -19.90
N SER A 152 -30.30 8.04 -18.73
CA SER A 152 -29.42 8.44 -17.62
C SER A 152 -27.93 8.33 -18.00
N LEU A 153 -27.62 7.63 -19.10
CA LEU A 153 -26.31 7.54 -19.70
C LEU A 153 -26.11 8.67 -20.71
N LYS A 154 -25.90 9.88 -20.19
CA LYS A 154 -25.32 10.96 -20.99
C LYS A 154 -23.87 10.58 -21.30
N PHE A 155 -23.48 10.61 -22.58
CA PHE A 155 -22.09 10.51 -23.01
C PHE A 155 -21.22 11.43 -22.14
N GLY A 156 -20.33 10.84 -21.31
CA GLY A 156 -19.52 11.55 -20.33
C GLY A 156 -19.98 11.51 -18.86
N ARG A 157 -21.11 10.86 -18.53
CA ARG A 157 -21.53 10.58 -17.14
C ARG A 157 -21.78 9.08 -16.97
N ILE A 158 -20.69 8.37 -16.73
CA ILE A 158 -20.77 7.05 -16.13
C ILE A 158 -21.11 7.29 -14.64
N ASP A 159 -22.36 7.05 -14.24
CA ASP A 159 -22.76 7.17 -12.83
C ASP A 159 -22.03 6.15 -11.92
N LEU A 160 -21.26 5.20 -12.48
CA LEU A 160 -20.34 4.36 -11.70
C LEU A 160 -19.34 5.21 -10.89
N SER A 161 -18.85 6.33 -11.41
CA SER A 161 -17.94 7.22 -10.68
C SER A 161 -18.66 7.97 -9.56
N ARG A 162 -19.94 8.28 -9.77
CA ARG A 162 -20.76 9.03 -8.82
C ARG A 162 -21.31 8.15 -7.70
N THR A 163 -21.26 6.83 -7.82
CA THR A 163 -21.45 5.87 -6.72
C THR A 163 -20.14 5.27 -6.21
N ALA A 164 -19.00 5.52 -6.85
CA ALA A 164 -17.69 5.06 -6.40
C ALA A 164 -17.25 5.65 -5.04
N HIS A 165 -17.87 6.73 -4.56
CA HIS A 165 -17.65 7.22 -3.19
C HIS A 165 -18.58 6.56 -2.16
N LYS A 166 -19.71 5.97 -2.60
CA LYS A 166 -20.62 5.20 -1.73
C LYS A 166 -20.08 3.81 -1.42
N HIS A 167 -19.16 3.35 -2.26
CA HIS A 167 -18.32 2.19 -2.01
C HIS A 167 -16.89 2.70 -2.01
N PRO A 168 -16.34 3.14 -0.85
CA PRO A 168 -14.89 3.36 -0.78
C PRO A 168 -14.21 2.15 -1.42
N PRO A 169 -13.15 2.32 -2.22
CA PRO A 169 -12.43 1.17 -2.76
C PRO A 169 -12.06 0.32 -1.55
N LYS A 170 -12.82 -0.75 -1.31
CA LYS A 170 -12.58 -1.62 -0.19
C LYS A 170 -11.22 -2.19 -0.55
N LEU A 171 -10.24 -1.96 0.31
CA LEU A 171 -8.93 -2.62 0.22
C LEU A 171 -9.08 -4.15 0.12
N HIS A 172 -10.29 -4.66 0.39
CA HIS A 172 -10.75 -6.04 0.31
C HIS A 172 -11.83 -6.30 -0.78
N THR A 173 -11.91 -5.55 -1.89
CA THR A 173 -12.61 -6.09 -3.08
C THR A 173 -11.76 -7.23 -3.63
N TYR A 174 -11.87 -8.40 -3.00
CA TYR A 174 -11.41 -9.64 -3.59
C TYR A 174 -12.40 -9.97 -4.70
N VAL A 175 -11.92 -10.03 -5.94
CA VAL A 175 -12.59 -10.89 -6.93
C VAL A 175 -12.44 -12.30 -6.36
N GLN A 176 -13.54 -12.97 -6.00
CA GLN A 176 -13.46 -14.39 -5.66
C GLN A 176 -12.94 -15.11 -6.89
N VAL A 177 -11.66 -15.45 -6.86
CA VAL A 177 -11.09 -16.41 -7.78
C VAL A 177 -11.81 -17.71 -7.46
N ARG A 178 -12.58 -18.22 -8.42
CA ARG A 178 -13.34 -19.45 -8.29
C ARG A 178 -12.34 -20.58 -8.02
N ARG A 179 -12.09 -20.88 -6.74
CA ARG A 179 -11.42 -22.10 -6.34
C ARG A 179 -12.46 -23.19 -6.54
N GLU A 180 -12.46 -23.82 -7.71
CA GLU A 180 -13.01 -25.16 -7.78
C GLU A 180 -12.15 -25.99 -6.82
N GLU A 181 -12.62 -26.15 -5.59
CA GLU A 181 -12.15 -27.23 -4.74
C GLU A 181 -12.48 -28.50 -5.50
N LYS A 182 -11.52 -29.00 -6.29
CA LYS A 182 -11.47 -30.42 -6.60
C LYS A 182 -11.39 -31.09 -5.23
N VAL A 183 -12.53 -31.56 -4.74
CA VAL A 183 -12.63 -32.47 -3.63
C VAL A 183 -11.68 -33.61 -3.95
N MET A 184 -10.51 -33.61 -3.32
CA MET A 184 -9.52 -34.64 -3.47
C MET A 184 -10.18 -35.94 -3.01
N ASN A 185 -10.54 -36.80 -3.95
CA ASN A 185 -11.17 -38.07 -3.64
C ASN A 185 -10.09 -39.00 -3.06
N PRO A 186 -10.17 -39.42 -1.78
CA PRO A 186 -9.13 -40.22 -1.13
C PRO A 186 -8.86 -41.55 -1.84
N ASP A 187 -9.82 -42.03 -2.63
CA ASP A 187 -9.79 -43.34 -3.27
C ASP A 187 -8.86 -43.42 -4.50
N GLU A 188 -8.43 -42.28 -5.07
CA GLU A 188 -7.59 -42.25 -6.27
C GLU A 188 -6.13 -42.70 -6.02
N PHE A 189 -5.70 -42.78 -4.75
CA PHE A 189 -4.37 -43.26 -4.38
C PHE A 189 -4.27 -44.78 -4.23
N THR A 190 -5.39 -45.50 -4.19
CA THR A 190 -5.40 -46.94 -3.84
C THR A 190 -5.10 -47.87 -5.02
N GLU A 191 -5.21 -47.40 -6.27
CA GLU A 191 -5.03 -48.25 -7.46
C GLU A 191 -3.62 -48.26 -8.05
N ARG A 192 -2.66 -47.47 -7.51
CA ARG A 192 -1.28 -47.43 -8.03
C ARG A 192 -0.26 -48.32 -7.32
N GLN A 193 -0.71 -49.26 -6.49
CA GLN A 193 0.14 -50.35 -6.00
C GLN A 193 -0.46 -51.71 -6.33
N ARG A 194 -0.18 -52.18 -7.56
CA ARG A 194 0.07 -53.58 -7.87
C ARG A 194 0.99 -53.69 -9.08
#